data_AF-A0A1H4L044-F1
#
_entry.id   AF-A0A1H4L044-F1
#
_cell.length_a   1.000
_cell.length_b   1.000
_cell.length_c   1.000
_cell.angle_alpha   90.00
_cell.angle_beta   90.00
_cell.angle_gamma   90.00
#
_symmetry.space_group_name_H-M   'P 1'
#
loop_
_entity.id
_entity.type
_entity.pdbx_description
1 polymer ?
#
loop_
_entity_poly.entity_id
_entity_poly.type
_entity_poly.pdbx_seq_one_letter_code
_entity_poly.pdbx_strand_id
1 'polypeptide(L)' 'MPESNTPYTKVHDLRMQEDVTRQIAWQPEVHSKDISVKVIDGNVTLTGFVHGYLEKMAAERAAKSV' A
#
# COMPACT_ATOMS: atom_id res chain seq x y z
N MET A 1 32.46 1.43 4.14
CA MET A 1 31.94 1.22 5.51
C MET A 1 30.74 2.16 5.71
N PRO A 2 29.70 1.77 6.47
CA PRO A 2 28.32 2.09 6.13
C PRO A 2 27.69 3.15 7.04
N GLU A 3 27.07 4.16 6.43
CA GLU A 3 26.05 5.00 7.06
C GLU A 3 24.87 5.16 6.09
N SER A 4 24.21 4.02 5.86
CA SER A 4 23.00 3.84 5.05
C SER A 4 21.74 4.25 5.83
N ASN A 5 21.54 5.53 6.06
CA ASN A 5 20.22 6.03 6.44
C ASN A 5 19.89 7.33 5.72
N THR A 6 19.79 7.20 4.39
CA THR A 6 19.49 8.27 3.47
C THR A 6 18.00 8.66 3.59
N PRO A 7 17.66 9.94 3.82
CA PRO A 7 16.27 10.42 3.83
C PRO A 7 15.54 10.30 2.47
N TYR A 8 16.18 9.74 1.45
CA TYR A 8 15.67 9.62 0.09
C TYR A 8 14.57 8.56 -0.06
N THR A 9 14.61 7.50 0.75
CA THR A 9 13.64 6.40 0.67
C THR A 9 12.28 6.80 1.24
N LYS A 10 12.26 7.59 2.31
CA LYS A 10 11.03 7.91 3.06
C LYS A 10 9.98 8.67 2.24
N VAL A 11 10.43 9.58 1.37
CA VAL A 11 9.54 10.35 0.47
C VAL A 11 9.01 9.50 -0.69
N HIS A 12 9.76 8.48 -1.11
CA HIS A 12 9.34 7.56 -2.16
C HIS A 12 8.29 6.58 -1.61
N ASP A 13 8.53 6.04 -0.42
CA ASP A 13 7.58 5.17 0.30
C ASP A 13 6.24 5.87 0.55
N LEU A 14 6.27 7.15 0.96
CA LEU A 14 5.06 7.96 1.16
C LEU A 14 4.27 8.15 -0.14
N ARG A 15 4.93 8.42 -1.26
CA ARG A 15 4.26 8.55 -2.56
C ARG A 15 3.63 7.23 -3.01
N MET A 16 4.36 6.11 -2.87
CA MET A 16 3.80 4.80 -3.17
C MET A 16 2.61 4.48 -2.28
N GLN A 17 2.70 4.79 -0.98
CA GLN A 17 1.59 4.59 -0.04
C GLN A 17 0.38 5.41 -0.48
N GLU A 18 0.55 6.68 -0.81
CA GLU A 18 -0.55 7.53 -1.29
C GLU A 18 -1.17 7.02 -2.59
N ASP A 19 -0.36 6.59 -3.56
CA ASP A 19 -0.88 6.04 -4.83
C ASP A 19 -1.63 4.72 -4.61
N VAL A 20 -1.10 3.83 -3.78
CA VAL A 20 -1.78 2.58 -3.41
C VAL A 20 -3.07 2.89 -2.67
N THR A 21 -3.06 3.78 -1.67
CA THR A 21 -4.26 4.15 -0.92
C THR A 21 -5.30 4.81 -1.82
N ARG A 22 -4.90 5.65 -2.78
CA ARG A 22 -5.82 6.21 -3.77
C ARG A 22 -6.39 5.12 -4.66
N GLN A 23 -5.57 4.25 -5.23
CA GLN A 23 -6.02 3.12 -6.05
C GLN A 23 -7.05 2.26 -5.30
N ILE A 24 -6.79 1.95 -4.04
CA ILE A 24 -7.71 1.17 -3.20
C ILE A 24 -8.98 1.98 -2.87
N ALA A 25 -8.87 3.27 -2.57
CA ALA A 25 -10.03 4.13 -2.30
C ALA A 25 -10.94 4.33 -3.53
N TRP A 26 -10.38 4.22 -4.74
CA TRP A 26 -11.15 4.21 -5.99
C TRP A 26 -11.87 2.88 -6.25
N GLN A 27 -11.56 1.81 -5.50
CA GLN A 27 -12.23 0.52 -5.61
C GLN A 27 -13.42 0.49 -4.62
N PRO A 28 -14.68 0.60 -5.09
CA PRO A 28 -15.84 0.57 -4.21
C PRO A 28 -16.03 -0.78 -3.50
N GLU A 29 -15.38 -1.82 -4.02
CA GLU A 29 -15.35 -3.17 -3.44
C GLU A 29 -14.36 -3.31 -2.27
N VAL A 30 -13.51 -2.30 -2.04
CA VAL A 30 -12.51 -2.32 -0.96
C VAL A 30 -12.81 -1.27 0.11
N HIS A 31 -13.12 -1.76 1.30
CA HIS A 31 -13.14 -0.96 2.51
C HIS A 31 -11.72 -0.64 2.95
N SER A 32 -11.18 0.43 2.34
CA SER A 32 -9.89 1.04 2.70
C SER A 32 -9.76 1.39 4.18
N LYS A 33 -10.88 1.45 4.93
CA LYS A 33 -10.88 1.74 6.37
C LYS A 33 -10.39 0.58 7.23
N ASP A 34 -10.54 -0.66 6.77
CA ASP A 34 -10.16 -1.86 7.51
C ASP A 34 -8.80 -2.42 7.06
N ILE A 35 -8.24 -1.88 5.97
CA ILE A 35 -6.96 -2.27 5.39
C ILE A 35 -5.93 -1.16 5.61
N SER A 36 -4.89 -1.46 6.36
CA SER A 36 -3.72 -0.62 6.52
C SER A 36 -2.66 -0.95 5.46
N VAL A 37 -2.31 0.05 4.64
CA VAL A 37 -1.19 -0.03 3.68
C VAL A 37 0.07 0.48 4.36
N LYS A 38 1.17 -0.26 4.28
CA LYS A 38 2.47 0.14 4.81
C LYS A 38 3.53 -0.06 3.73
N VAL A 39 4.25 1.00 3.37
CA VAL A 39 5.38 0.91 2.43
C VAL A 39 6.68 1.07 3.21
N ILE A 40 7.63 0.16 2.99
CA ILE A 40 8.93 0.19 3.63
C ILE A 40 9.99 -0.13 2.57
N ASP A 41 10.85 0.84 2.26
CA ASP A 41 11.96 0.63 1.32
C ASP A 41 11.49 0.08 -0.04
N GLY A 42 10.40 0.65 -0.55
CA GLY A 42 9.74 0.20 -1.78
C GLY A 42 8.91 -1.08 -1.68
N ASN A 43 8.82 -1.73 -0.51
CA ASN A 43 7.96 -2.90 -0.32
C ASN A 43 6.60 -2.50 0.25
N VAL A 44 5.53 -2.73 -0.52
CA VAL A 44 4.14 -2.49 -0.11
C VAL A 44 3.60 -3.69 0.65
N THR A 45 3.26 -3.49 1.92
CA THR A 45 2.59 -4.47 2.79
C THR A 45 1.16 -4.03 3.06
N LEU A 46 0.20 -4.89 2.74
CA LEU A 46 -1.20 -4.73 3.07
C LEU A 46 -1.52 -5.55 4.33
N THR A 47 -2.07 -4.91 5.36
CA THR A 47 -2.40 -5.56 6.64
C THR A 47 -3.75 -5.09 7.12
N GLY A 48 -4.65 -5.99 7.48
CA GLY A 48 -5.98 -5.63 7.95
C GLY A 48 -7.00 -6.74 7.76
N PHE A 49 -8.26 -6.40 7.97
CA PHE A 49 -9.38 -7.31 7.72
C PHE A 49 -10.00 -6.98 6.37
N VAL A 50 -10.22 -8.03 5.58
CA VAL A 50 -11.01 -7.97 4.35
C VAL A 50 -12.29 -8.76 4.57
N HIS A 51 -13.42 -8.17 4.24
CA HIS A 51 -14.75 -8.76 4.38
C HIS A 51 -15.02 -9.84 3.33
N GLY A 52 -14.23 -9.89 2.26
CA GLY A 52 -14.40 -10.91 1.22
C GLY A 52 -13.18 -11.17 0.34
N TYR A 53 -13.26 -12.25 -0.44
CA TYR A 53 -12.21 -12.64 -1.39
C TYR A 53 -12.01 -11.61 -2.50
N LEU A 54 -13.10 -10.97 -2.97
CA LEU A 54 -13.06 -9.90 -3.97
C LEU A 54 -12.24 -8.71 -3.46
N GLU A 55 -12.42 -8.36 -2.19
CA GLU A 55 -11.69 -7.27 -1.54
C GLU A 55 -10.20 -7.58 -1.40
N LYS A 56 -9.85 -8.82 -1.02
CA LYS A 56 -8.46 -9.30 -1.06
C LYS A 56 -7.87 -9.14 -2.47
N MET A 57 -8.58 -9.60 -3.50
CA MET A 57 -8.09 -9.54 -4.88
C MET A 57 -7.97 -8.12 -5.39
N ALA A 58 -8.91 -7.24 -5.04
CA ALA A 58 -8.88 -5.83 -5.41
C ALA A 58 -7.72 -5.10 -4.72
N ALA A 59 -7.47 -5.34 -3.43
CA ALA A 59 -6.29 -4.81 -2.72
C ALA A 59 -4.97 -5.32 -3.33
N GLU A 60 -4.90 -6.61 -3.67
CA GLU A 60 -3.72 -7.20 -4.31
C GLU A 60 -3.48 -6.64 -5.72
N ARG A 61 -4.55 -6.43 -6.50
CA ARG A 61 -4.48 -5.78 -7.82
C ARG A 61 -4.06 -4.32 -7.72
N ALA A 62 -4.60 -3.59 -6.76
CA ALA A 62 -4.25 -2.20 -6.53
C ALA A 62 -2.77 -2.06 -6.15
N ALA A 63 -2.25 -2.93 -5.28
CA ALA A 63 -0.83 -2.96 -4.95
C ALA A 63 0.07 -3.43 -6.09
N LYS A 64 -0.42 -4.23 -7.03
CA LYS A 64 0.31 -4.65 -8.25
C LYS A 64 0.29 -3.60 -9.37
N SER A 65 -0.62 -2.63 -9.30
CA SER A 65 -0.84 -1.67 -10.38
C SER A 65 -0.02 -0.38 -10.25
N VAL A 66 0.79 -0.26 -9.19
CA VAL A 66 1.74 0.83 -8.92
C VAL A 66 3.17 0.42 -9.25
#